data_AF-A0A924Z0H9-F1
#
_entry.id   AF-A0A924Z0H9-F1
#
_cell.length_a   1.000
_cell.length_b   1.000
_cell.length_c   1.000
_cell.angle_alpha   90.00
_cell.angle_beta   90.00
_cell.angle_gamma   90.00
#
_symmetry.space_group_name_H-M   'P 1'
#
loop_
_entity.id
_entity.type
_entity.pdbx_description
1 polymer ?
#
loop_
_entity_poly.entity_id
_entity_poly.type
_entity_poly.pdbx_seq_one_letter_code
_entity_poly.pdbx_strand_id
1 'polypeptide(L)'
;MFKILIGSALSIASISLLTLPAAAATNPDYGCYIQTGSRQIVDLTRSVCGFNAVQAAKDAKKDAAYLSAVRTLLRQDYGGNTSLTNLVKTNPELLTAAARDYCQARQNGKSDEEIMETTYRETMASPRMADSNPTTRQEAEQLQRQMEAKLVPTQLALSLASKHYCPNLNNQASQ
;
A
#
# COMPACT_ATOMS: atom_id res chain seq x y z
N MET A 1 -37.77 61.70 -18.87
CA MET A 1 -37.45 60.80 -17.73
C MET A 1 -37.33 59.38 -18.27
N PHE A 2 -36.09 58.91 -18.47
CA PHE A 2 -35.79 57.51 -18.81
C PHE A 2 -35.07 56.91 -17.61
N LYS A 3 -35.56 55.76 -17.10
CA LYS A 3 -34.82 54.94 -16.13
C LYS A 3 -34.64 53.56 -16.75
N ILE A 4 -33.38 53.14 -16.82
CA ILE A 4 -32.86 51.94 -17.45
C ILE A 4 -32.12 51.10 -16.38
N LEU A 5 -32.24 49.76 -16.49
CA LEU A 5 -31.41 48.63 -16.00
C LEU A 5 -31.32 48.44 -14.47
N ILE A 6 -31.86 47.36 -13.87
CA ILE A 6 -31.48 45.94 -13.91
C ILE A 6 -30.00 45.71 -13.60
N GLY A 7 -29.72 45.13 -12.44
CA GLY A 7 -28.38 44.73 -12.01
C GLY A 7 -28.41 43.99 -10.67
N SER A 8 -29.11 42.86 -10.58
CA SER A 8 -29.01 41.94 -9.45
C SER A 8 -27.81 41.02 -9.66
N ALA A 9 -26.73 41.29 -8.93
CA ALA A 9 -25.52 40.48 -8.92
C ALA A 9 -25.81 39.09 -8.31
N LEU A 10 -25.72 38.03 -9.12
CA LEU A 10 -25.60 36.66 -8.62
C LEU A 10 -24.18 36.48 -8.07
N SER A 11 -24.05 36.41 -6.75
CA SER A 11 -22.84 35.98 -6.07
C SER A 11 -22.69 34.47 -6.26
N ILE A 12 -21.87 34.07 -7.23
CA ILE A 12 -21.49 32.67 -7.44
C ILE A 12 -20.42 32.36 -6.39
N ALA A 13 -20.84 31.77 -5.27
CA ALA A 13 -19.92 31.21 -4.29
C ALA A 13 -19.11 30.11 -4.97
N SER A 14 -17.83 30.39 -5.19
CA SER A 14 -16.87 29.45 -5.77
C SER A 14 -16.62 28.35 -4.76
N ILE A 15 -17.26 27.19 -4.94
CA ILE A 15 -16.95 25.98 -4.19
C ILE A 15 -15.57 25.53 -4.68
N SER A 16 -14.53 25.89 -3.93
CA SER A 16 -13.20 25.31 -4.11
C SER A 16 -13.31 23.81 -3.83
N LEU A 17 -13.36 23.00 -4.88
CA LEU A 17 -13.14 21.57 -4.77
C LEU A 17 -11.72 21.37 -4.26
N LEU A 18 -11.59 21.13 -2.96
CA LEU A 18 -10.43 20.49 -2.37
C LEU A 18 -10.31 19.12 -3.05
N THR A 19 -9.44 19.02 -4.05
CA THR A 19 -8.97 17.72 -4.55
C THR A 19 -8.12 17.12 -3.45
N LEU A 20 -8.74 16.37 -2.53
CA LEU A 20 -7.97 15.49 -1.66
C LEU A 20 -7.24 14.49 -2.58
N PRO A 21 -5.93 14.27 -2.41
CA PRO A 21 -5.29 13.13 -3.04
C PRO A 21 -6.07 11.90 -2.56
N ALA A 22 -6.63 11.15 -3.50
CA ALA A 22 -7.17 9.84 -3.20
C ALA A 22 -6.03 9.05 -2.56
N ALA A 23 -6.10 8.86 -1.24
CA ALA A 23 -5.34 7.83 -0.58
C ALA A 23 -5.55 6.57 -1.43
N ALA A 24 -4.46 5.95 -1.89
CA ALA A 24 -4.53 4.76 -2.72
C ALA A 24 -5.36 3.72 -1.97
N ALA A 25 -6.66 3.67 -2.27
CA ALA A 25 -7.60 2.80 -1.61
C ALA A 25 -7.22 1.40 -2.06
N THR A 26 -6.62 0.64 -1.15
CA THR A 26 -6.50 -0.80 -1.27
C THR A 26 -7.87 -1.33 -1.64
N ASN A 27 -8.01 -1.92 -2.84
CA ASN A 27 -9.27 -2.50 -3.29
C ASN A 27 -9.76 -3.44 -2.18
N PRO A 28 -10.94 -3.19 -1.57
CA PRO A 28 -11.39 -4.02 -0.48
C PRO A 28 -11.70 -5.44 -1.00
N ASP A 29 -11.36 -6.44 -0.19
CA ASP A 29 -11.55 -7.86 -0.52
C ASP A 29 -13.03 -8.31 -0.41
N TYR A 30 -13.97 -7.38 -0.31
CA TYR A 30 -15.40 -7.60 -0.12
C TYR A 30 -16.21 -6.70 -1.06
N GLY A 31 -17.38 -7.18 -1.50
CA GLY A 31 -18.29 -6.37 -2.33
C GLY A 31 -19.13 -5.40 -1.51
N CYS A 32 -19.65 -4.39 -2.19
CA CYS A 32 -20.46 -3.31 -1.63
C CYS A 32 -21.93 -3.60 -1.91
N TYR A 33 -22.65 -4.14 -0.92
CA TYR A 33 -24.03 -4.59 -1.10
C TYR A 33 -24.97 -3.86 -0.15
N ILE A 34 -26.18 -3.56 -0.61
CA ILE A 34 -27.29 -3.14 0.26
C ILE A 34 -28.46 -4.11 0.09
N GLN A 35 -29.19 -4.35 1.18
CA GLN A 35 -30.45 -5.09 1.14
C GLN A 35 -31.60 -4.09 1.30
N THR A 36 -32.52 -4.06 0.34
CA THR A 36 -33.72 -3.22 0.42
C THR A 36 -34.77 -3.83 1.34
N GLY A 37 -35.79 -3.05 1.72
CA GLY A 37 -36.93 -3.54 2.51
C GLY A 37 -37.73 -4.68 1.83
N SER A 38 -37.59 -4.85 0.51
CA SER A 38 -38.17 -5.98 -0.24
C SER A 38 -37.28 -7.24 -0.23
N ARG A 39 -36.22 -7.26 0.59
CA ARG A 39 -35.17 -8.31 0.64
C ARG A 39 -34.34 -8.43 -0.65
N GLN A 40 -34.46 -7.49 -1.57
CA GLN A 40 -33.63 -7.46 -2.77
C GLN A 40 -32.21 -6.99 -2.41
N ILE A 41 -31.20 -7.71 -2.89
CA ILE A 41 -29.80 -7.32 -2.74
C ILE A 41 -29.40 -6.51 -3.98
N VAL A 42 -28.89 -5.30 -3.76
CA VAL A 42 -28.36 -4.43 -4.82
C VAL A 42 -26.84 -4.36 -4.67
N ASP A 43 -26.14 -4.71 -5.74
CA ASP A 43 -24.68 -4.57 -5.83
C ASP A 43 -24.32 -3.13 -6.24
N LEU A 44 -23.65 -2.43 -5.34
CA LEU A 44 -23.18 -1.06 -5.48
C LEU A 44 -21.66 -0.97 -5.62
N THR A 45 -20.98 -2.09 -5.84
CA THR A 45 -19.52 -2.19 -5.83
C THR A 45 -18.87 -1.26 -6.83
N ARG A 46 -19.39 -1.22 -8.06
CA ARG A 46 -18.88 -0.32 -9.10
C ARG A 46 -19.43 1.10 -9.00
N SER A 47 -20.67 1.27 -8.57
CA SER A 47 -21.38 2.56 -8.64
C SER A 47 -21.11 3.46 -7.44
N VAL A 48 -21.08 2.90 -6.23
CA VAL A 48 -20.89 3.67 -4.98
C VAL A 48 -19.49 3.46 -4.45
N CYS A 49 -19.06 2.20 -4.34
CA CYS A 49 -17.74 1.90 -3.79
C CYS A 49 -16.60 2.11 -4.81
N GLY A 50 -16.91 2.27 -6.10
CA GLY A 50 -15.97 2.76 -7.10
C GLY A 50 -14.87 1.78 -7.51
N PHE A 51 -15.00 0.48 -7.24
CA PHE A 51 -13.98 -0.52 -7.62
C PHE A 51 -14.59 -1.73 -8.35
N ASN A 52 -13.72 -2.48 -9.02
CA ASN A 52 -14.12 -3.68 -9.75
C ASN A 52 -13.97 -4.93 -8.87
N ALA A 53 -15.08 -5.49 -8.39
CA ALA A 53 -15.12 -6.68 -7.53
C ALA A 53 -14.33 -7.88 -8.09
N VAL A 54 -14.37 -8.10 -9.40
CA VAL A 54 -13.64 -9.21 -10.04
C VAL A 54 -12.13 -8.98 -9.97
N GLN A 55 -11.69 -7.73 -10.14
CA GLN A 55 -10.28 -7.38 -10.02
C GLN A 55 -9.83 -7.42 -8.55
N ALA A 56 -10.64 -6.89 -7.63
CA ALA A 56 -10.40 -6.97 -6.20
C ALA A 56 -10.24 -8.42 -5.73
N ALA A 57 -11.12 -9.33 -6.16
CA ALA A 57 -11.00 -10.75 -5.82
C ALA A 57 -9.71 -11.41 -6.39
N LYS A 58 -9.27 -10.99 -7.58
CA LYS A 58 -7.99 -11.45 -8.16
C LYS A 58 -6.80 -10.92 -7.36
N ASP A 59 -6.84 -9.67 -6.96
CA ASP A 59 -5.79 -9.03 -6.16
C ASP A 59 -5.74 -9.64 -4.77
N ALA A 60 -6.88 -9.86 -4.11
CA ALA A 60 -6.98 -10.59 -2.84
C ALA A 60 -6.35 -12.00 -2.92
N LYS A 61 -6.55 -12.72 -4.04
CA LYS A 61 -5.93 -14.03 -4.26
C LYS A 61 -4.41 -13.93 -4.41
N LYS A 62 -3.89 -12.90 -5.09
CA LYS A 62 -2.44 -12.64 -5.18
C LYS A 62 -1.86 -12.30 -3.83
N ASP A 63 -2.52 -11.42 -3.08
CA ASP A 63 -2.14 -11.00 -1.73
C ASP A 63 -2.07 -12.23 -0.80
N ALA A 64 -3.07 -13.11 -0.83
CA ALA A 64 -3.08 -14.35 -0.05
C ALA A 64 -1.93 -15.30 -0.43
N ALA A 65 -1.65 -15.47 -1.73
CA ALA A 65 -0.56 -16.31 -2.20
C ALA A 65 0.82 -15.76 -1.80
N TYR A 66 1.03 -14.46 -1.97
CA TYR A 66 2.25 -13.76 -1.58
C TYR A 66 2.48 -13.85 -0.07
N LEU A 67 1.48 -13.53 0.75
CA LEU A 67 1.58 -13.62 2.20
C LEU A 67 1.83 -15.05 2.67
N SER A 68 1.29 -16.06 1.97
CA SER A 68 1.61 -17.46 2.25
C SER A 68 3.09 -17.77 1.98
N ALA A 69 3.63 -17.30 0.86
CA ALA A 69 5.04 -17.47 0.53
C ALA A 69 5.96 -16.76 1.54
N VAL A 70 5.61 -15.53 1.95
CA VAL A 70 6.33 -14.78 3.00
C VAL A 70 6.35 -15.59 4.31
N ARG A 71 5.21 -16.15 4.75
CA ARG A 71 5.18 -16.98 5.96
C ARG A 71 6.08 -18.20 5.86
N THR A 72 6.13 -18.84 4.69
CA THR A 72 7.03 -19.99 4.45
C THR A 72 8.49 -19.56 4.54
N LEU A 73 8.86 -18.46 3.86
CA LEU A 73 10.22 -17.93 3.87
C LEU A 73 10.68 -17.56 5.28
N LEU A 74 9.84 -16.88 6.07
CA LEU A 74 10.17 -16.50 7.45
C LEU A 74 10.35 -17.72 8.38
N ARG A 75 9.64 -18.82 8.13
CA ARG A 75 9.85 -20.06 8.90
C ARG A 75 11.16 -20.75 8.52
N GLN A 76 11.51 -20.75 7.23
CA GLN A 76 12.68 -21.45 6.71
C GLN A 76 13.98 -20.70 7.00
N ASP A 77 14.03 -19.42 6.65
CA ASP A 77 15.27 -18.64 6.63
C ASP A 77 15.49 -17.82 7.91
N TYR A 78 14.40 -17.49 8.63
CA TYR A 78 14.44 -16.65 9.83
C TYR A 78 14.11 -17.41 11.11
N GLY A 79 14.08 -18.75 11.06
CA GLY A 79 13.87 -19.61 12.23
C GLY A 79 12.55 -19.34 12.97
N GLY A 80 11.55 -18.75 12.31
CA GLY A 80 10.31 -18.35 12.95
C GLY A 80 10.42 -17.12 13.87
N ASN A 81 11.36 -16.20 13.61
CA ASN A 81 11.47 -14.91 14.31
C ASN A 81 10.08 -14.32 14.60
N THR A 82 9.74 -14.21 15.88
CA THR A 82 8.40 -13.84 16.34
C THR A 82 8.02 -12.43 15.94
N SER A 83 8.98 -11.50 15.86
CA SER A 83 8.73 -10.11 15.48
C SER A 83 8.32 -10.01 14.00
N LEU A 84 9.02 -10.71 13.10
CA LEU A 84 8.69 -10.73 11.68
C LEU A 84 7.43 -11.54 11.40
N THR A 85 7.24 -12.65 12.12
CA THR A 85 6.00 -13.43 12.03
C THR A 85 4.79 -12.62 12.50
N ASN A 86 4.97 -11.75 13.52
CA ASN A 86 3.94 -10.84 13.96
C ASN A 86 3.68 -9.72 12.94
N LEU A 87 4.70 -9.22 12.23
CA LEU A 87 4.50 -8.24 11.15
C LEU A 87 3.51 -8.76 10.10
N VAL A 88 3.64 -10.02 9.68
CA VAL A 88 2.73 -10.65 8.72
C VAL A 88 1.29 -10.76 9.23
N LYS A 89 1.11 -10.93 10.54
CA LYS A 89 -0.21 -11.05 11.15
C LYS A 89 -0.87 -9.70 11.39
N THR A 90 -0.10 -8.75 11.88
CA THR A 90 -0.62 -7.47 12.37
C THR A 90 -0.71 -6.43 11.27
N ASN A 91 0.20 -6.45 10.29
CA ASN A 91 0.26 -5.47 9.21
C ASN A 91 0.51 -6.14 7.84
N PRO A 92 -0.34 -7.09 7.39
CA PRO A 92 -0.18 -7.76 6.11
C PRO A 92 -0.19 -6.78 4.91
N GLU A 93 -0.89 -5.66 5.04
CA GLU A 93 -0.99 -4.61 4.02
C GLU A 93 0.35 -3.92 3.74
N LEU A 94 1.24 -3.77 4.74
CA LEU A 94 2.58 -3.23 4.52
C LEU A 94 3.41 -4.14 3.61
N LEU A 95 3.25 -5.45 3.76
CA LEU A 95 3.96 -6.44 2.95
C LEU A 95 3.45 -6.48 1.52
N THR A 96 2.13 -6.43 1.31
CA THR A 96 1.55 -6.45 -0.03
C THR A 96 1.72 -5.11 -0.74
N ALA A 97 1.71 -3.98 -0.02
CA ALA A 97 2.07 -2.67 -0.56
C ALA A 97 3.52 -2.66 -1.04
N ALA A 98 4.49 -3.07 -0.20
CA ALA A 98 5.90 -3.13 -0.59
C ALA A 98 6.14 -4.03 -1.83
N ALA A 99 5.40 -5.14 -1.95
CA ALA A 99 5.47 -6.00 -3.13
C ALA A 99 4.99 -5.31 -4.42
N ARG A 100 3.89 -4.56 -4.33
CA ARG A 100 3.36 -3.76 -5.44
C ARG A 100 4.31 -2.63 -5.82
N ASP A 101 4.80 -1.88 -4.83
CA ASP A 101 5.72 -0.76 -5.02
C ASP A 101 7.04 -1.21 -5.65
N TYR A 102 7.58 -2.36 -5.18
CA TYR A 102 8.73 -3.00 -5.79
C TYR A 102 8.49 -3.31 -7.28
N CYS A 103 7.37 -3.96 -7.60
CA CYS A 103 7.06 -4.31 -8.98
C CYS A 103 6.86 -3.08 -9.87
N GLN A 104 6.24 -2.02 -9.34
CA GLN A 104 6.10 -0.75 -10.05
C GLN A 104 7.47 -0.09 -10.28
N ALA A 105 8.35 -0.08 -9.27
CA ALA A 105 9.71 0.45 -9.40
C ALA A 105 10.53 -0.32 -10.47
N ARG A 106 10.44 -1.65 -10.49
CA ARG A 106 11.07 -2.51 -11.51
C ARG A 106 10.52 -2.23 -12.91
N GLN A 107 9.19 -2.04 -13.05
CA GLN A 107 8.58 -1.66 -14.33
C GLN A 107 9.06 -0.31 -14.84
N ASN A 108 9.40 0.59 -13.92
CA ASN A 108 9.97 1.90 -14.23
C ASN A 108 11.50 1.85 -14.46
N GLY A 109 12.10 0.65 -14.53
CA GLY A 109 13.50 0.46 -14.85
C GLY A 109 14.48 0.57 -13.66
N LYS A 110 13.98 0.69 -12.42
CA LYS A 110 14.88 0.68 -11.25
C LYS A 110 15.43 -0.72 -11.01
N SER A 111 16.69 -0.79 -10.61
CA SER A 111 17.34 -2.01 -10.11
C SER A 111 16.95 -2.33 -8.66
N ASP A 112 17.22 -3.56 -8.23
CA ASP A 112 16.98 -3.99 -6.85
C ASP A 112 17.79 -3.17 -5.84
N GLU A 113 19.02 -2.80 -6.21
CA GLU A 113 19.91 -2.01 -5.38
C GLU A 113 19.41 -0.57 -5.24
N GLU A 114 18.97 0.07 -6.32
CA GLU A 114 18.34 1.40 -6.25
C GLU A 114 17.06 1.42 -5.42
N ILE A 115 16.25 0.35 -5.50
CA ILE A 115 15.02 0.23 -4.69
C ILE A 115 15.37 0.13 -3.20
N MET A 116 16.34 -0.72 -2.85
CA MET A 116 16.78 -0.86 -1.46
C MET A 116 17.48 0.38 -0.93
N GLU A 117 18.32 1.04 -1.73
CA GLU A 117 18.97 2.29 -1.34
C GLU A 117 17.94 3.39 -1.09
N THR A 118 16.94 3.53 -1.97
CA THR A 118 15.83 4.48 -1.80
C THR A 118 15.09 4.20 -0.50
N THR A 119 14.72 2.94 -0.26
CA THR A 119 14.01 2.50 0.95
C THR A 119 14.82 2.80 2.21
N TYR A 120 16.13 2.53 2.18
CA TYR A 120 17.03 2.83 3.28
C TYR A 120 17.12 4.32 3.56
N ARG A 121 17.34 5.13 2.52
CA ARG A 121 17.42 6.59 2.63
C ARG A 121 16.14 7.18 3.22
N GLU A 122 14.97 6.76 2.74
CA GLU A 122 13.67 7.21 3.25
C GLU A 122 13.41 6.75 4.70
N THR A 123 13.87 5.54 5.04
CA THR A 123 13.80 5.03 6.40
C THR A 123 14.61 5.91 7.35
N MET A 124 15.85 6.22 6.99
CA MET A 124 16.76 7.04 7.79
C MET A 124 16.34 8.53 7.84
N ALA A 125 15.72 9.04 6.77
CA ALA A 125 15.18 10.40 6.73
C ALA A 125 13.88 10.58 7.53
N SER A 126 13.28 9.49 8.04
CA SER A 126 12.08 9.58 8.86
C SER A 126 12.37 10.35 10.15
N PRO A 127 11.51 11.27 10.61
CA PRO A 127 11.78 12.09 11.80
C PRO A 127 12.15 11.29 13.05
N ARG A 128 11.56 10.10 13.23
CA ARG A 128 11.90 9.19 14.33
C ARG A 128 13.32 8.62 14.24
N MET A 129 13.86 8.46 13.04
CA MET A 129 15.21 7.94 12.77
C MET A 129 16.25 9.05 12.70
N ALA A 130 15.89 10.23 12.19
CA ALA A 130 16.78 11.37 12.06
C ALA A 130 17.18 11.96 13.43
N ASP A 131 16.26 11.96 14.40
CA ASP A 131 16.48 12.57 15.72
C ASP A 131 16.81 11.54 16.82
N SER A 132 16.92 10.25 16.49
CA SER A 132 17.14 9.21 17.50
C SER A 132 18.61 9.10 17.91
N ASN A 133 18.86 9.33 19.20
CA ASN A 133 20.11 9.00 19.87
C ASN A 133 19.79 8.09 21.05
N PRO A 134 19.67 6.77 20.85
CA PRO A 134 19.25 5.85 21.90
C PRO A 134 20.28 5.86 23.04
N THR A 135 19.84 6.26 24.23
CA THR A 135 20.69 6.33 25.42
C THR A 135 20.60 5.06 26.26
N THR A 136 19.54 4.28 26.05
CA THR A 136 19.32 3.01 26.73
C THR A 136 19.28 1.85 25.74
N ARG A 137 19.57 0.64 26.24
CA ARG A 137 19.44 -0.59 25.46
C ARG A 137 18.01 -0.81 24.94
N GLN A 138 17.00 -0.45 25.72
CA GLN A 138 15.59 -0.60 25.31
C GLN A 138 15.24 0.33 24.15
N GLU A 139 15.73 1.57 24.17
CA GLU A 139 15.57 2.52 23.06
C GLU A 139 16.26 2.02 21.79
N ALA A 140 17.48 1.48 21.91
CA ALA A 140 18.19 0.90 20.77
C ALA A 140 17.43 -0.30 20.16
N GLU A 141 16.89 -1.20 21.00
CA GLU A 141 16.08 -2.34 20.55
C GLU A 141 14.74 -1.90 19.93
N GLN A 142 14.13 -0.82 20.41
CA GLN A 142 12.94 -0.24 19.77
C GLN A 142 13.27 0.41 18.42
N LEU A 143 14.38 1.14 18.34
CA LEU A 143 14.84 1.76 17.10
C LEU A 143 15.12 0.70 16.03
N GLN A 144 15.83 -0.36 16.41
CA GLN A 144 16.09 -1.50 15.52
C GLN A 144 14.80 -2.12 15.00
N ARG A 145 13.82 -2.39 15.88
CA ARG A 145 12.51 -2.93 15.45
C ARG A 145 11.78 -2.01 14.48
N GLN A 146 11.87 -0.69 14.68
CA GLN A 146 11.27 0.28 13.76
C GLN A 146 11.98 0.30 12.39
N MET A 147 13.31 0.14 12.36
CA MET A 147 14.06 0.01 11.11
C MET A 147 13.66 -1.27 10.38
N GLU A 148 13.65 -2.41 11.09
CA GLU A 148 13.24 -3.70 10.54
C GLU A 148 11.82 -3.64 9.98
N ALA A 149 10.88 -3.03 10.68
CA ALA A 149 9.50 -2.89 10.22
C ALA A 149 9.37 -2.11 8.89
N LYS A 150 10.33 -1.23 8.57
CA LYS A 150 10.35 -0.47 7.32
C LYS A 150 11.16 -1.13 6.20
N LEU A 151 12.27 -1.76 6.53
CA LEU A 151 13.18 -2.35 5.55
C LEU A 151 12.78 -3.76 5.12
N VAL A 152 12.30 -4.57 6.07
CA VAL A 152 12.01 -5.99 5.83
C VAL A 152 10.88 -6.19 4.81
N PRO A 153 9.79 -5.40 4.78
CA PRO A 153 8.78 -5.54 3.73
C PRO A 153 9.36 -5.44 2.32
N THR A 154 10.22 -4.46 2.06
CA THR A 154 10.88 -4.30 0.75
C THR A 154 11.86 -5.45 0.50
N GLN A 155 12.64 -5.87 1.50
CA GLN A 155 13.56 -7.00 1.34
C GLN A 155 12.86 -8.32 1.01
N LEU A 156 11.68 -8.56 1.61
CA LEU A 156 10.83 -9.70 1.26
C LEU A 156 10.24 -9.56 -0.14
N ALA A 157 9.87 -8.34 -0.53
CA ALA A 157 9.38 -8.04 -1.87
C ALA A 157 10.43 -8.37 -2.95
N LEU A 158 11.70 -7.99 -2.75
CA LEU A 158 12.80 -8.35 -3.67
C LEU A 158 12.85 -9.86 -3.95
N SER A 159 12.61 -10.66 -2.91
CA SER A 159 12.73 -12.13 -2.99
C SER A 159 11.52 -12.82 -3.63
N LEU A 160 10.32 -12.25 -3.45
CA LEU A 160 9.06 -12.95 -3.73
C LEU A 160 8.12 -12.21 -4.68
N ALA A 161 8.18 -10.89 -4.76
CA ALA A 161 7.18 -10.09 -5.49
C ALA A 161 7.20 -10.36 -7.00
N SER A 162 8.38 -10.63 -7.59
CA SER A 162 8.47 -11.00 -9.01
C SER A 162 7.63 -12.24 -9.33
N LYS A 163 7.56 -13.24 -8.45
CA LYS A 163 6.78 -14.47 -8.69
C LYS A 163 5.26 -14.26 -8.55
N HIS A 164 4.83 -13.29 -7.75
CA HIS A 164 3.42 -13.15 -7.37
C HIS A 164 2.71 -11.93 -7.99
N TYR A 165 3.41 -10.81 -8.16
CA TYR A 165 2.83 -9.55 -8.66
C TYR A 165 3.34 -9.18 -10.05
N CYS A 166 4.61 -9.44 -10.37
CA CYS A 166 5.21 -9.06 -11.65
C CYS A 166 6.05 -10.18 -12.31
N PRO A 167 5.46 -11.33 -12.65
CA PRO A 167 6.19 -12.49 -13.19
C PRO A 167 6.91 -12.21 -14.51
N ASN A 168 6.39 -11.27 -15.30
CA ASN A 168 6.99 -10.91 -16.58
C ASN A 168 8.32 -10.16 -16.45
N LEU A 169 8.59 -9.54 -15.29
CA LEU A 169 9.86 -8.85 -15.02
C LEU A 169 10.97 -9.82 -14.59
N ASN A 170 10.61 -11.00 -14.10
CA ASN A 170 11.59 -12.02 -13.70
C ASN A 170 12.41 -12.54 -14.89
N ASN A 171 11.85 -12.47 -16.10
CA ASN A 171 12.52 -12.92 -17.33
C ASN A 171 13.49 -11.88 -17.93
N GLN A 172 13.48 -10.64 -17.44
CA GLN A 172 14.38 -9.57 -17.92
C GLN A 172 15.64 -9.39 -17.06
N ALA A 173 15.69 -9.99 -15.87
CA ALA A 173 16.86 -9.95 -14.99
C ALA A 173 17.93 -11.02 -15.33
N SER A 174 17.70 -11.85 -16.36
CA SER A 174 18.60 -12.93 -16.79
C SER A 174 19.18 -12.72 -18.19
N GLN A 175 19.16 -11.49 -18.71
CA GLN A 175 19.83 -11.10 -19.96
C GLN A 175 20.89 -10.05 -19.69
#